data_AF-W5W2F8-F1
#
_entry.id   AF-W5W2F8-F1
#
_cell.length_a   1.000
_cell.length_b   1.000
_cell.length_c   1.000
_cell.angle_alpha   90.00
_cell.angle_beta   90.00
_cell.angle_gamma   90.00
#
_symmetry.space_group_name_H-M   'P 1'
#
loop_
_entity.id
_entity.type
_entity.pdbx_description
1 polymer ?
#
loop_
_entity_poly.entity_id
_entity_poly.type
_entity_poly.pdbx_seq_one_letter_code
_entity_poly.pdbx_strand_id
1 'polypeptide(L)'
;MAIESALRPAGGARRGPRAWRLAVAYLLSLAATTLSNAVLGPIGLVVFSAPDDFCAFEPHWSVPVSVAAISALTLTWALLAPRVRQPRLRFYQVVRGVVLASLLPSALLLVTWRSLLGVVTLVLMILVGASATYLALTRIAPASGAQHLGDEEGQLQ
;
A
#
# COMPACT_ATOMS: atom_id res chain seq x y z
N MET A 1 9.41 -22.67 -46.08
CA MET A 1 9.20 -21.22 -45.85
C MET A 1 8.19 -21.04 -44.70
N ALA A 2 8.50 -21.53 -43.50
CA ALA A 2 7.53 -21.61 -42.38
C ALA A 2 8.19 -21.77 -40.99
N ILE A 3 9.38 -21.20 -40.77
CA ILE A 3 10.12 -21.36 -39.49
C ILE A 3 10.37 -20.02 -38.78
N GLU A 4 10.14 -18.87 -39.43
CA GLU A 4 10.38 -17.54 -38.80
C GLU A 4 9.30 -17.10 -37.80
N SER A 5 8.18 -17.80 -37.68
CA SER A 5 7.10 -17.43 -36.76
C SER A 5 7.32 -17.85 -35.30
N ALA A 6 8.32 -18.69 -35.00
CA ALA A 6 8.57 -19.23 -33.66
C ALA A 6 9.50 -18.35 -32.78
N LEU A 7 10.03 -17.26 -33.34
CA LEU A 7 11.01 -16.37 -32.67
C LEU A 7 10.46 -14.96 -32.40
N ARG A 8 9.14 -14.79 -32.35
CA ARG A 8 8.57 -13.60 -31.70
C ARG A 8 8.65 -13.81 -30.19
N PRO A 9 9.45 -13.03 -29.44
CA PRO A 9 9.33 -13.04 -27.99
C PRO A 9 7.89 -12.63 -27.65
N ALA A 10 7.09 -13.57 -27.16
CA ALA A 10 5.70 -13.37 -26.74
C ALA A 10 5.59 -12.54 -25.44
N GLY A 11 6.50 -11.60 -25.24
CA GLY A 11 6.62 -10.79 -24.04
C GLY A 11 6.95 -9.37 -24.43
N GLY A 12 5.98 -8.64 -24.98
CA GLY A 12 6.05 -7.19 -25.00
C GLY A 12 6.23 -6.71 -23.56
N ALA A 13 7.45 -6.34 -23.19
CA ALA A 13 7.78 -5.88 -21.85
C ALA A 13 6.87 -4.68 -21.53
N ARG A 14 5.91 -4.87 -20.61
CA ARG A 14 5.04 -3.78 -20.17
C ARG A 14 5.94 -2.73 -19.52
N ARG A 15 5.87 -1.49 -20.01
CA ARG A 15 6.62 -0.38 -19.40
C ARG A 15 6.18 -0.22 -17.95
N GLY A 16 7.15 -0.27 -17.04
CA GLY A 16 6.94 0.00 -15.63
C GLY A 16 6.42 1.42 -15.39
N PRO A 17 5.90 1.70 -14.19
CA PRO A 17 5.40 3.02 -13.85
C PRO A 17 6.51 4.08 -13.97
N ARG A 18 6.16 5.28 -14.47
CA ARG A 18 7.10 6.40 -14.60
C ARG A 18 7.62 6.80 -13.21
N ALA A 19 8.94 6.95 -13.07
CA ALA A 19 9.62 7.24 -11.80
C ALA A 19 9.06 8.47 -11.07
N TRP A 20 8.73 9.55 -11.79
CA TRP A 20 8.14 10.75 -11.17
C TRP A 20 6.73 10.51 -10.62
N ARG A 21 5.92 9.65 -11.26
CA ARG A 21 4.58 9.29 -10.77
C ARG A 21 4.66 8.42 -9.52
N LEU A 22 5.66 7.52 -9.47
CA LEU A 22 6.01 6.76 -8.26
C LEU A 22 6.40 7.68 -7.12
N ALA A 23 7.24 8.69 -7.37
CA ALA A 23 7.64 9.67 -6.36
C ALA A 23 6.44 10.48 -5.82
N VAL A 24 5.55 10.95 -6.71
CA VAL A 24 4.32 11.66 -6.29
C VAL A 24 3.40 10.74 -5.48
N ALA A 25 3.21 9.50 -5.91
CA ALA A 25 2.40 8.52 -5.17
C ALA A 25 3.00 8.21 -3.79
N TYR A 26 4.32 8.09 -3.71
CA TYR A 26 5.06 7.90 -2.46
C TYR A 26 4.84 9.07 -1.50
N LEU A 27 5.04 10.30 -1.97
CA LEU A 27 4.84 11.51 -1.15
C LEU A 27 3.40 11.67 -0.67
N LEU A 28 2.41 11.38 -1.52
CA LEU A 28 1.00 11.41 -1.13
C LEU A 28 0.65 10.34 -0.08
N SER A 29 1.23 9.14 -0.21
CA SER A 29 1.06 8.06 0.77
C SER A 29 1.66 8.44 2.12
N LEU A 30 2.83 9.07 2.09
CA LEU A 30 3.51 9.57 3.28
C LEU A 30 2.71 10.69 3.95
N ALA A 31 2.24 11.66 3.17
CA ALA A 31 1.43 12.78 3.67
C ALA A 31 0.11 12.29 4.29
N ALA A 32 -0.60 11.38 3.62
CA ALA A 32 -1.84 10.80 4.13
C ALA A 32 -1.60 10.04 5.44
N THR A 33 -0.58 9.18 5.49
CA THR A 33 -0.25 8.41 6.68
C THR A 33 0.16 9.32 7.84
N THR A 34 0.99 10.33 7.57
CA THR A 34 1.45 11.29 8.58
C THR A 34 0.29 12.11 9.13
N LEU A 35 -0.61 12.58 8.26
CA LEU A 35 -1.80 13.33 8.67
C LEU A 35 -2.74 12.46 9.50
N SER A 36 -2.97 11.21 9.10
CA SER A 36 -3.76 10.25 9.89
C SER A 36 -3.14 10.04 11.27
N ASN A 37 -1.82 9.86 11.37
CA ASN A 37 -1.14 9.71 12.65
C ASN A 37 -1.25 10.98 13.52
N ALA A 38 -1.15 12.16 12.93
CA ALA A 38 -1.27 13.42 13.64
C ALA A 38 -2.70 13.66 14.18
N VAL A 39 -3.74 13.21 13.45
CA VAL A 39 -5.15 13.35 13.86
C VAL A 39 -5.55 12.27 14.87
N LEU A 40 -5.11 11.03 14.67
CA LEU A 40 -5.51 9.88 15.50
C LEU A 40 -4.63 9.68 16.74
N GLY A 41 -3.39 10.18 16.73
CA GLY A 41 -2.47 10.12 17.86
C GLY A 41 -3.00 10.77 19.15
N PRO A 42 -3.55 12.01 19.11
CA PRO A 42 -4.18 12.64 20.28
C PRO A 42 -5.37 11.86 20.81
N ILE A 43 -6.17 11.24 19.92
CA ILE A 43 -7.30 10.39 20.30
C ILE A 43 -6.79 9.15 21.04
N GLY A 44 -5.72 8.53 20.55
CA GLY A 44 -5.08 7.40 21.21
C GLY A 44 -4.55 7.74 22.62
N LEU A 45 -3.93 8.92 22.80
CA LEU A 45 -3.45 9.39 24.10
C LEU A 45 -4.58 9.61 25.13
N VAL A 46 -5.75 10.04 24.67
CA VAL A 46 -6.94 10.19 25.54
C VAL A 46 -7.58 8.84 25.88
N VAL A 47 -7.50 7.89 24.95
CA VAL A 47 -8.14 6.57 25.05
C VAL A 47 -7.32 5.55 25.83
N PHE A 48 -5.99 5.69 25.86
CA PHE A 48 -5.09 4.85 26.63
C PHE A 48 -4.53 5.63 27.81
N SER A 49 -4.85 5.20 29.03
CA SER A 49 -4.33 5.79 30.27
C SER A 49 -2.85 5.43 30.57
N ALA A 50 -2.02 5.10 29.58
CA ALA A 50 -0.66 4.60 29.81
C ALA A 50 0.39 5.34 28.94
N PRO A 51 1.34 6.08 29.55
CA PRO A 51 2.43 6.75 28.85
C PRO A 51 3.36 5.78 28.08
N ASP A 52 3.56 4.57 28.61
CA ASP A 52 4.60 3.65 28.11
C ASP A 52 4.19 2.85 26.86
N ASP A 53 2.89 2.77 26.58
CA ASP A 53 2.36 1.98 25.45
C ASP A 53 2.17 2.78 24.18
N PHE A 54 2.34 4.11 24.27
CA PHE A 54 2.09 5.06 23.19
C PHE A 54 3.34 5.53 22.44
N CYS A 55 4.53 5.14 22.88
CA CYS A 55 5.78 5.51 22.21
C CYS A 55 5.72 5.13 20.72
N ALA A 56 5.11 4.00 20.36
CA ALA A 56 4.97 3.57 18.96
C ALA A 56 4.17 4.55 18.07
N PHE A 57 3.32 5.41 18.65
CA PHE A 57 2.54 6.42 17.93
C PHE A 57 3.22 7.79 17.89
N GLU A 58 4.26 8.01 18.69
CA GLU A 58 5.00 9.25 18.63
C GLU A 58 5.66 9.40 17.25
N PRO A 59 5.77 10.63 16.72
CA PRO A 59 6.32 10.87 15.40
C PRO A 59 7.70 10.25 15.20
N HIS A 60 8.52 10.21 16.25
CA HIS A 60 9.88 9.68 16.18
C HIS A 60 9.95 8.15 15.97
N TRP A 61 8.94 7.39 16.39
CA TRP A 61 8.84 5.94 16.14
C TRP A 61 7.93 5.62 14.95
N SER A 62 6.81 6.34 14.79
CA SER A 62 5.80 6.03 13.78
C SER A 62 6.20 6.43 12.36
N VAL A 63 6.93 7.54 12.18
CA VAL A 63 7.40 8.01 10.87
C VAL A 63 8.39 7.04 10.22
N PRO A 64 9.48 6.58 10.88
CA PRO A 64 10.42 5.66 10.23
C PRO A 64 9.77 4.32 9.85
N VAL A 65 8.86 3.80 10.68
CA VAL A 65 8.10 2.57 10.36
C VAL A 65 7.19 2.79 9.14
N SER A 66 6.50 3.93 9.08
CA SER A 66 5.64 4.29 7.94
C SER A 66 6.46 4.45 6.65
N VAL A 67 7.62 5.10 6.73
CA VAL A 67 8.57 5.25 5.61
C VAL A 67 9.02 3.88 5.09
N ALA A 68 9.41 2.97 5.98
CA ALA A 68 9.84 1.62 5.60
C ALA A 68 8.71 0.83 4.91
N ALA A 69 7.50 0.86 5.48
CA ALA A 69 6.34 0.17 4.92
C ALA A 69 5.94 0.72 3.53
N ILE A 70 5.86 2.04 3.39
CA ILE A 70 5.51 2.70 2.12
C ILE A 70 6.60 2.44 1.07
N SER A 71 7.87 2.47 1.47
CA SER A 71 8.99 2.15 0.57
C SER A 71 8.91 0.71 0.05
N ALA A 72 8.65 -0.25 0.94
CA ALA A 72 8.50 -1.66 0.57
C ALA A 72 7.31 -1.88 -0.38
N LEU A 73 6.17 -1.24 -0.11
CA LEU A 73 4.99 -1.31 -0.99
C LEU A 73 5.23 -0.65 -2.35
N THR A 74 5.95 0.47 -2.36
CA THR A 74 6.31 1.18 -3.59
C THR A 74 7.25 0.35 -4.47
N LEU A 75 8.28 -0.26 -3.87
CA LEU A 75 9.18 -1.20 -4.54
C LEU A 75 8.42 -2.43 -5.05
N THR A 76 7.54 -2.99 -4.23
CA THR A 76 6.69 -4.12 -4.63
C THR A 76 5.85 -3.76 -5.84
N TRP A 77 5.21 -2.59 -5.85
CA TRP A 77 4.44 -2.12 -7.01
C TRP A 77 5.32 -1.94 -8.24
N ALA A 78 6.47 -1.27 -8.11
CA ALA A 78 7.40 -1.03 -9.22
C ALA A 78 7.91 -2.34 -9.85
N LEU A 79 8.15 -3.38 -9.03
CA LEU A 79 8.61 -4.70 -9.48
C LEU A 79 7.49 -5.59 -10.00
N LEU A 80 6.30 -5.55 -9.38
CA LEU A 80 5.17 -6.40 -9.71
C LEU A 80 4.43 -5.89 -10.95
N ALA A 81 4.17 -4.59 -11.03
CA ALA A 81 3.33 -4.00 -12.06
C ALA A 81 3.73 -4.31 -13.52
N PRO A 82 5.02 -4.38 -13.90
CA PRO A 82 5.42 -4.77 -15.26
C PRO A 82 5.42 -6.29 -15.51
N ARG A 83 5.43 -7.12 -14.46
CA ARG A 83 5.66 -8.58 -14.57
C ARG A 83 4.38 -9.43 -14.61
N VAL A 84 3.25 -8.91 -14.13
CA VAL A 84 2.02 -9.70 -13.99
C VAL A 84 0.86 -9.17 -14.81
N ARG A 85 0.00 -10.10 -15.23
CA ARG A 85 -1.18 -9.85 -16.10
C ARG A 85 -2.26 -9.03 -15.38
N GLN A 86 -2.43 -9.24 -14.08
CA GLN A 86 -3.39 -8.52 -13.22
C GLN A 86 -2.65 -7.86 -12.03
N PRO A 87 -1.88 -6.79 -12.28
CA PRO A 87 -0.99 -6.21 -11.27
C PRO A 87 -1.76 -5.62 -10.08
N ARG A 88 -2.92 -5.01 -10.33
CA ARG A 88 -3.78 -4.44 -9.27
C ARG A 88 -4.29 -5.50 -8.29
N LEU A 89 -4.81 -6.63 -8.80
CA LEU A 89 -5.35 -7.69 -7.95
C LEU A 89 -4.26 -8.35 -7.10
N ARG A 90 -3.10 -8.66 -7.69
CA ARG A 90 -1.98 -9.23 -6.94
C ARG A 90 -1.42 -8.23 -5.92
N PHE A 91 -1.32 -6.96 -6.28
CA PHE A 91 -0.88 -5.94 -5.34
C PHE A 91 -1.87 -5.79 -4.19
N TYR A 92 -3.18 -5.82 -4.45
CA TYR A 92 -4.21 -5.83 -3.42
C TYR A 92 -4.06 -7.01 -2.46
N GLN A 93 -3.76 -8.21 -2.96
CA GLN A 93 -3.49 -9.37 -2.10
C GLN A 93 -2.26 -9.16 -1.19
N VAL A 94 -1.19 -8.58 -1.72
CA VAL A 94 0.00 -8.23 -0.91
C VAL A 94 -0.36 -7.20 0.15
N VAL A 95 -1.02 -6.10 -0.22
CA VAL A 95 -1.47 -5.07 0.73
C VAL A 95 -2.36 -5.68 1.81
N ARG A 96 -3.31 -6.54 1.43
CA ARG A 96 -4.18 -7.25 2.38
C ARG A 96 -3.37 -8.14 3.33
N GLY A 97 -2.37 -8.86 2.83
CA GLY A 97 -1.46 -9.66 3.65
C GLY A 97 -0.68 -8.83 4.65
N VAL A 98 -0.14 -7.68 4.21
CA VAL A 98 0.55 -6.73 5.09
C VAL A 98 -0.40 -6.18 6.16
N VAL A 99 -1.62 -5.77 5.79
CA VAL A 99 -2.64 -5.32 6.74
C VAL A 99 -2.92 -6.41 7.78
N LEU A 100 -3.16 -7.66 7.33
CA LEU A 100 -3.40 -8.79 8.25
C LEU A 100 -2.22 -9.03 9.19
N ALA A 101 -0.99 -8.95 8.68
CA ALA A 101 0.22 -9.09 9.51
C ALA A 101 0.33 -7.94 10.54
N SER A 102 0.00 -6.71 10.12
CA SER A 102 -0.03 -5.54 10.99
C SER A 102 -1.17 -5.55 12.02
N LEU A 103 -2.17 -6.43 11.88
CA LEU A 103 -3.21 -6.65 12.88
C LEU A 103 -2.79 -7.55 14.04
N LEU A 104 -1.69 -8.32 13.92
CA LEU A 104 -1.20 -9.15 15.04
C LEU A 104 -0.92 -8.33 16.30
N PRO A 105 -0.19 -7.19 16.24
CA PRO A 105 -0.03 -6.30 17.38
C PRO A 105 -1.37 -5.84 17.97
N SER A 106 -2.34 -5.52 17.13
CA SER A 106 -3.69 -5.11 17.55
C SER A 106 -4.40 -6.24 18.33
N ALA A 107 -4.29 -7.47 17.86
CA ALA A 107 -4.85 -8.64 18.53
C ALA A 107 -4.16 -8.92 19.89
N LEU A 108 -2.85 -8.72 19.97
CA LEU A 108 -2.08 -8.81 21.21
C LEU A 108 -2.53 -7.78 22.26
N LEU A 109 -2.79 -6.54 21.84
CA LEU A 109 -3.32 -5.50 22.72
C LEU A 109 -4.74 -5.81 23.24
N LEU A 110 -5.57 -6.46 22.42
CA LEU A 110 -6.89 -6.96 22.81
C LEU A 110 -6.79 -8.09 23.85
N VAL A 111 -5.91 -9.08 23.62
CA VAL A 111 -5.71 -10.23 24.52
C VAL A 111 -5.14 -9.81 25.87
N THR A 112 -4.31 -8.77 25.89
CA THR A 112 -3.77 -8.17 27.12
C THR A 112 -4.74 -7.21 27.80
N TRP A 113 -6.00 -7.11 27.33
CA TRP A 113 -7.09 -6.30 27.90
C TRP A 113 -6.75 -4.82 28.10
N ARG A 114 -5.87 -4.24 27.26
CA ARG A 114 -5.38 -2.88 27.47
C ARG A 114 -6.38 -1.78 27.07
N SER A 115 -6.95 -1.83 25.88
CA SER A 115 -7.98 -0.86 25.44
C SER A 115 -8.64 -1.27 24.12
N LEU A 116 -9.96 -1.51 24.12
CA LEU A 116 -10.72 -1.81 22.90
C LEU A 116 -10.71 -0.64 21.91
N LEU A 117 -10.96 0.57 22.40
CA LEU A 117 -10.92 1.80 21.59
C LEU A 117 -9.53 2.05 21.01
N GLY A 118 -8.50 1.66 21.74
CA GLY A 118 -7.13 1.69 21.30
C GLY A 118 -6.82 0.84 20.10
N VAL A 119 -7.28 -0.42 20.15
CA VAL A 119 -7.18 -1.33 19.00
C VAL A 119 -7.98 -0.80 17.82
N VAL A 120 -9.20 -0.30 18.02
CA VAL A 120 -9.99 0.30 16.93
C VAL A 120 -9.24 1.46 16.25
N THR A 121 -8.59 2.31 17.03
CA THR A 121 -7.78 3.43 16.52
C THR A 121 -6.59 2.94 15.69
N LEU A 122 -5.84 1.95 16.20
CA LEU A 122 -4.72 1.34 15.49
C LEU A 122 -5.15 0.68 14.17
N VAL A 123 -6.28 -0.04 14.18
CA VAL A 123 -6.86 -0.67 12.99
C VAL A 123 -7.22 0.39 11.94
N LEU A 124 -7.84 1.50 12.35
CA LEU A 124 -8.19 2.60 11.45
C LEU A 124 -6.94 3.21 10.80
N MET A 125 -5.87 3.44 11.56
CA MET A 125 -4.61 3.98 11.03
C MET A 125 -4.01 3.05 9.96
N ILE A 126 -3.95 1.75 10.25
CA ILE A 126 -3.45 0.74 9.30
C ILE A 126 -4.30 0.73 8.02
N LEU A 127 -5.63 0.73 8.16
CA LEU A 127 -6.53 0.69 7.01
C LEU A 127 -6.42 1.96 6.16
N VAL A 128 -6.35 3.14 6.77
CA VAL A 128 -6.23 4.41 6.05
C VAL A 128 -4.89 4.48 5.32
N GLY A 129 -3.78 4.18 5.99
CA GLY A 129 -2.45 4.19 5.38
C GLY A 129 -2.31 3.20 4.23
N ALA A 130 -2.77 1.96 4.42
CA ALA A 130 -2.77 0.94 3.38
C ALA A 130 -3.65 1.32 2.18
N SER A 131 -4.85 1.87 2.44
CA SER A 131 -5.79 2.29 1.41
C SER A 131 -5.27 3.48 0.60
N ALA A 132 -4.74 4.50 1.28
CA ALA A 132 -4.11 5.65 0.65
C ALA A 132 -2.93 5.22 -0.23
N THR A 133 -2.06 4.35 0.29
CA THR A 133 -0.91 3.82 -0.44
C THR A 133 -1.33 3.01 -1.67
N TYR A 134 -2.31 2.12 -1.50
CA TYR A 134 -2.85 1.34 -2.61
C TYR A 134 -3.43 2.23 -3.71
N LEU A 135 -4.29 3.19 -3.35
CA LEU A 135 -4.92 4.09 -4.31
C LEU A 135 -3.89 5.00 -5.00
N ALA A 136 -2.94 5.56 -4.24
CA ALA A 136 -1.88 6.41 -4.79
C ALA A 136 -1.04 5.64 -5.82
N LEU A 137 -0.55 4.44 -5.47
CA LEU A 137 0.29 3.65 -6.37
C LEU A 137 -0.51 3.15 -7.59
N THR A 138 -1.74 2.68 -7.40
CA THR A 138 -2.52 2.06 -8.49
C THR A 138 -3.23 3.06 -9.40
N ARG A 139 -3.54 4.28 -8.94
CA ARG A 139 -4.21 5.33 -9.75
C ARG A 139 -3.23 6.37 -10.29
N ILE A 140 -2.23 6.78 -9.51
CA ILE A 140 -1.32 7.87 -9.91
C ILE A 140 -0.13 7.32 -10.69
N ALA A 141 0.35 6.12 -10.35
CA ALA A 141 1.45 5.44 -11.02
C ALA A 141 1.02 4.12 -11.70
N PRO A 142 0.07 4.14 -12.66
CA PRO A 142 -0.33 2.93 -13.38
C PRO A 142 0.80 2.44 -14.30
N ALA A 143 0.99 1.12 -14.39
CA ALA A 143 1.86 0.52 -15.41
C ALA A 143 1.18 0.60 -16.79
N SER A 144 1.91 1.05 -17.80
CA SER A 144 1.37 1.43 -19.13
C SER A 144 0.84 0.27 -19.97
N GLY A 145 0.79 -0.96 -19.45
CA GLY A 145 0.17 -2.12 -20.11
C GLY A 145 -1.20 -2.52 -19.54
N ALA A 146 -1.77 -1.73 -18.62
CA ALA A 146 -3.11 -1.97 -18.06
C ALA A 146 -4.22 -1.12 -18.71
N GLN A 147 -3.87 -0.03 -19.43
CA GLN A 147 -4.85 0.82 -20.12
C GLN A 147 -5.24 0.25 -21.49
N HIS A 148 -4.30 -0.35 -22.23
CA HIS A 148 -4.57 -0.80 -23.61
C HIS A 148 -5.56 -1.97 -23.72
N LEU A 149 -5.68 -2.81 -22.68
CA LEU A 149 -6.69 -3.89 -22.64
C LEU A 149 -8.10 -3.39 -22.30
N GLY A 150 -8.24 -2.24 -21.64
CA GLY A 150 -9.55 -1.65 -21.37
C GLY A 150 -10.15 -0.93 -22.59
N ASP A 151 -9.29 -0.43 -23.48
CA ASP A 151 -9.71 0.23 -24.71
C ASP A 151 -10.13 -0.80 -25.79
N GLU A 152 -9.56 -2.01 -25.80
CA GLU A 152 -9.93 -3.06 -26.76
C GLU A 152 -11.23 -3.81 -26.39
N GLU A 153 -11.55 -4.00 -25.10
CA GLU A 153 -12.85 -4.56 -24.69
C GLU A 153 -14.01 -3.59 -24.96
N GLY A 154 -13.75 -2.28 -25.02
CA GLY A 154 -14.73 -1.27 -25.42
C GLY A 154 -14.93 -1.10 -26.92
N GLN A 155 -14.10 -1.74 -27.76
CA GLN A 155 -14.25 -1.74 -29.22
C GLN A 155 -14.83 -3.04 -29.79
N LEU A 156 -14.98 -4.09 -28.98
CA LEU A 156 -15.60 -5.36 -29.35
C LEU A 156 -17.03 -5.53 -28.81
N GLN A 157 -17.60 -4.47 -28.24
CA GLN A 157 -19.02 -4.33 -27.91
C GLN A 157 -19.64 -3.25 -28.79
#